data_AF-A0A5B7BUJ0-F1
#
_entry.id   AF-A0A5B7BUJ0-F1
#
_cell.length_a   1.000
_cell.length_b   1.000
_cell.length_c   1.000
_cell.angle_alpha   90.00
_cell.angle_beta   90.00
_cell.angle_gamma   90.00
#
_symmetry.space_group_name_H-M   'P 1'
#
loop_
_entity.id
_entity.type
_entity.pdbx_description
1 polymer ?
#
loop_
_entity_poly.entity_id
_entity_poly.type
_entity_poly.pdbx_seq_one_letter_code
_entity_poly.pdbx_strand_id
1 'polypeptide(L)'
;GFITEPFELKHKYTFPSNCILFLLILSLSGKMAAPETNSMASLISSLSNSFRQVPPAAIPAMLDCILASTAVSPSSLFSSLLNAFPNLAKDIINESRKLDAERSNYIGSFVGSLCHLLKKSGTNLVVLQLFIWKIFIPLMKLVHEHDLEILNETAESFFNLVIEANTWEVVETTLVPFFLRLVGLSMGMLHNEELAIYRWNMHSVSLGFDDQLTELDMDKECMLSQFESFPLRISCHILTSILDAALRGKHAAGSTSELILANGFDGEKISGNLLWDLCNLTVKMLSQSSEHRSSAMNFLLPFIFKAFVSQHSFEVSVHGQKYILSRMNLFMKIWKCCKILFSLGPLERRDAY
;
A
#
# COMPACT_ATOMS: atom_id res chain seq x y z
N GLY A 1 -14.77 -57.95 -7.80
CA GLY A 1 -15.61 -57.18 -6.86
C GLY A 1 -14.82 -55.94 -6.49
N PHE A 2 -15.40 -54.80 -6.83
CA PHE A 2 -14.86 -53.43 -6.80
C PHE A 2 -14.10 -53.03 -5.52
N ILE A 3 -12.94 -52.41 -5.71
CA ILE A 3 -12.47 -51.29 -4.87
C ILE A 3 -12.15 -50.17 -5.86
N THR A 4 -13.00 -49.15 -5.87
CA THR A 4 -12.87 -47.93 -6.67
C THR A 4 -12.41 -46.79 -5.77
N GLU A 5 -11.19 -46.31 -6.01
CA GLU A 5 -10.75 -44.96 -5.65
C GLU A 5 -11.41 -43.95 -6.61
N PRO A 6 -11.87 -42.77 -6.15
CA PRO A 6 -12.20 -41.68 -7.04
C PRO A 6 -10.95 -40.82 -7.30
N PHE A 7 -10.51 -40.82 -8.55
CA PHE A 7 -9.65 -39.79 -9.13
C PHE A 7 -10.39 -38.45 -9.07
N GLU A 8 -9.90 -37.50 -8.26
CA GLU A 8 -10.33 -36.10 -8.34
C GLU A 8 -9.75 -35.44 -9.59
N LEU A 9 -10.65 -34.89 -10.40
CA LEU A 9 -10.34 -34.11 -11.59
C LEU A 9 -9.63 -32.81 -11.21
N LYS A 10 -8.38 -32.67 -11.68
CA LYS A 10 -7.74 -31.36 -11.90
C LYS A 10 -8.57 -30.56 -12.92
N HIS A 11 -9.24 -29.51 -12.47
CA HIS A 11 -9.78 -28.47 -13.34
C HIS A 11 -8.63 -27.75 -14.06
N LYS A 12 -8.34 -28.18 -15.30
CA LYS A 12 -7.64 -27.36 -16.31
C LYS A 12 -8.58 -26.24 -16.72
N TYR A 13 -8.36 -25.03 -16.22
CA TYR A 13 -8.91 -23.83 -16.84
C TYR A 13 -8.20 -23.61 -18.17
N THR A 14 -8.84 -23.97 -19.27
CA THR A 14 -8.42 -23.63 -20.63
C THR A 14 -8.65 -22.13 -20.87
N PHE A 15 -7.59 -21.35 -20.70
CA PHE A 15 -7.49 -19.89 -20.88
C PHE A 15 -7.58 -19.30 -22.31
N PRO A 16 -7.60 -20.02 -23.46
CA PRO A 16 -7.57 -19.36 -24.77
C PRO A 16 -8.84 -18.57 -25.14
N SER A 17 -10.00 -18.89 -24.54
CA SER A 17 -11.28 -18.34 -24.99
C SER A 17 -11.52 -16.87 -24.57
N ASN A 18 -10.93 -16.41 -23.46
CA ASN A 18 -11.12 -15.04 -23.00
C ASN A 18 -10.26 -14.03 -23.77
N CYS A 19 -9.07 -14.41 -24.25
CA CYS A 19 -8.28 -13.56 -25.15
C CYS A 19 -8.97 -13.36 -26.50
N ILE A 20 -9.65 -14.39 -27.01
CA ILE A 20 -10.43 -14.30 -28.25
C ILE A 20 -11.66 -13.39 -28.05
N LEU A 21 -12.32 -13.48 -26.90
CA LEU A 21 -13.45 -12.60 -26.57
C LEU A 21 -13.00 -11.12 -26.46
N PHE A 22 -11.84 -10.86 -25.85
CA PHE A 22 -11.28 -9.51 -25.75
C PHE A 22 -10.83 -8.96 -27.12
N LEU A 23 -10.21 -9.78 -27.97
CA LEU A 23 -9.88 -9.43 -29.35
C LEU A 23 -11.15 -9.20 -30.19
N LEU A 24 -12.23 -9.95 -29.94
CA LEU A 24 -13.55 -9.71 -30.56
C LEU A 24 -14.18 -8.40 -30.09
N ILE A 25 -14.06 -8.05 -28.80
CA ILE A 25 -14.55 -6.77 -28.24
C ILE A 25 -13.76 -5.59 -28.83
N LEU A 26 -12.43 -5.69 -28.91
CA LEU A 26 -11.59 -4.70 -29.58
C LEU A 26 -11.90 -4.60 -31.09
N SER A 27 -12.14 -5.73 -31.76
CA SER A 27 -12.47 -5.77 -33.19
C SER A 27 -13.88 -5.28 -33.50
N LEU A 28 -14.81 -5.32 -32.54
CA LEU A 28 -16.16 -4.77 -32.68
C LEU A 28 -16.21 -3.25 -32.40
N SER A 29 -15.34 -2.73 -31.52
CA SER A 29 -15.15 -1.29 -31.33
C SER A 29 -14.31 -0.61 -32.42
N GLY A 30 -13.52 -1.38 -33.17
CA GLY A 30 -12.65 -0.90 -34.24
C GLY A 30 -13.34 -0.80 -35.61
N LYS A 31 -14.22 0.18 -35.81
CA LYS A 31 -14.49 0.72 -37.16
C LYS A 31 -14.17 2.21 -37.22
N MET A 32 -13.22 2.48 -38.13
CA MET A 32 -12.79 3.75 -38.71
C MET A 32 -11.73 4.57 -37.96
N ALA A 33 -10.67 4.84 -38.74
CA ALA A 33 -9.53 5.70 -38.43
C ALA A 33 -9.98 7.01 -37.77
N ALA A 34 -9.50 7.22 -36.54
CA ALA A 34 -9.68 8.42 -35.76
C ALA A 34 -8.33 8.76 -35.09
N PRO A 35 -8.04 10.05 -34.80
CA PRO A 35 -6.73 10.50 -34.35
C PRO A 35 -6.27 9.75 -33.09
N GLU A 36 -4.96 9.60 -32.90
CA GLU A 36 -4.32 8.77 -31.86
C GLU A 36 -4.89 8.98 -30.45
N THR A 37 -5.41 10.18 -30.15
CA THR A 37 -6.08 10.53 -28.89
C THR A 37 -7.43 9.82 -28.67
N ASN A 38 -8.21 9.57 -29.73
CA ASN A 38 -9.49 8.85 -29.64
C ASN A 38 -9.29 7.33 -29.46
N SER A 39 -8.17 6.78 -29.93
CA SER A 39 -7.83 5.36 -29.79
C SER A 39 -7.52 5.00 -28.33
N MET A 40 -6.71 5.81 -27.65
CA MET A 40 -6.30 5.53 -26.27
C MET A 40 -7.47 5.65 -25.27
N ALA A 41 -8.32 6.65 -25.43
CA ALA A 41 -9.51 6.81 -24.57
C ALA A 41 -10.48 5.63 -24.70
N SER A 42 -10.68 5.13 -25.93
CA SER A 42 -11.51 3.94 -26.20
C SER A 42 -10.91 2.67 -25.57
N LEU A 43 -9.59 2.51 -25.65
CA LEU A 43 -8.87 1.40 -25.01
C LEU A 43 -9.04 1.43 -23.49
N ILE A 44 -8.87 2.60 -22.85
CA ILE A 44 -9.00 2.76 -21.40
C ILE A 44 -10.44 2.49 -20.95
N SER A 45 -11.44 2.96 -21.69
CA SER A 45 -12.85 2.65 -21.42
C SER A 45 -13.14 1.15 -21.51
N SER A 46 -12.64 0.49 -22.56
CA SER A 46 -12.80 -0.96 -22.76
C SER A 46 -12.11 -1.78 -21.67
N LEU A 47 -10.90 -1.38 -21.27
CA LEU A 47 -10.16 -1.97 -20.15
C LEU A 47 -10.89 -1.81 -18.83
N SER A 48 -11.40 -0.61 -18.56
CA SER A 48 -12.16 -0.31 -17.34
C SER A 48 -13.41 -1.18 -17.24
N ASN A 49 -14.14 -1.36 -18.33
CA ASN A 49 -15.28 -2.29 -18.37
C ASN A 49 -14.84 -3.74 -18.16
N SER A 50 -13.69 -4.14 -18.70
CA SER A 50 -13.18 -5.50 -18.57
C SER A 50 -12.71 -5.81 -17.15
N PHE A 51 -12.15 -4.85 -16.42
CA PHE A 51 -11.74 -5.03 -15.03
C PHE A 51 -12.90 -5.40 -14.09
N ARG A 52 -14.14 -5.06 -14.45
CA ARG A 52 -15.34 -5.49 -13.71
C ARG A 52 -15.60 -6.99 -13.84
N GLN A 53 -15.22 -7.59 -14.98
CA GLN A 53 -15.58 -8.96 -15.35
C GLN A 53 -14.41 -9.95 -15.23
N VAL A 54 -13.18 -9.47 -15.40
CA VAL A 54 -11.98 -10.30 -15.39
C VAL A 54 -11.46 -10.39 -13.96
N PRO A 55 -11.14 -11.60 -13.45
CA PRO A 55 -10.58 -11.76 -12.11
C PRO A 55 -9.16 -11.18 -12.04
N PRO A 56 -8.70 -10.66 -10.89
CA PRO A 56 -7.43 -9.95 -10.81
C PRO A 56 -6.23 -10.83 -11.20
N ALA A 57 -6.30 -12.14 -10.90
CA ALA A 57 -5.30 -13.13 -11.28
C ALA A 57 -5.10 -13.29 -12.80
N ALA A 58 -6.10 -12.95 -13.62
CA ALA A 58 -6.03 -13.06 -15.08
C ALA A 58 -5.54 -11.77 -15.76
N ILE A 59 -5.47 -10.66 -15.03
CA ILE A 59 -5.10 -9.34 -15.57
C ILE A 59 -3.71 -9.30 -16.19
N PRO A 60 -2.64 -9.86 -15.57
CA PRO A 60 -1.31 -9.84 -16.17
C PRO A 60 -1.27 -10.45 -17.58
N ALA A 61 -1.90 -11.62 -17.75
CA ALA A 61 -1.94 -12.32 -19.03
C ALA A 61 -2.76 -11.55 -20.08
N MET A 62 -3.89 -10.96 -19.67
CA MET A 62 -4.71 -10.12 -20.54
C MET A 62 -3.92 -8.91 -21.04
N LEU A 63 -3.23 -8.20 -20.14
CA LEU A 63 -2.42 -7.04 -20.49
C LEU A 63 -1.25 -7.41 -21.40
N ASP A 64 -0.58 -8.52 -21.16
CA ASP A 64 0.51 -8.98 -22.02
C ASP A 64 0.03 -9.25 -23.45
N CYS A 65 -1.17 -9.82 -23.61
CA CYS A 65 -1.79 -10.01 -24.93
C CYS A 65 -2.11 -8.66 -25.59
N ILE A 66 -2.62 -7.68 -24.84
CA ILE A 66 -2.94 -6.35 -25.35
C ILE A 66 -1.67 -5.64 -25.81
N LEU A 67 -0.65 -5.59 -24.97
CA LEU A 67 0.63 -4.95 -25.27
C LEU A 67 1.29 -5.57 -26.50
N ALA A 68 1.19 -6.90 -26.67
CA ALA A 68 1.69 -7.59 -27.85
C ALA A 68 0.89 -7.27 -29.13
N SER A 69 -0.40 -6.90 -29.01
CA SER A 69 -1.32 -6.73 -30.14
C SER A 69 -1.54 -5.28 -30.56
N THR A 70 -1.36 -4.31 -29.66
CA THR A 70 -1.75 -2.90 -29.89
C THR A 70 -0.57 -1.96 -30.13
N ALA A 71 0.68 -2.45 -30.11
CA ALA A 71 1.91 -1.65 -30.17
C ALA A 71 2.01 -0.52 -29.12
N VAL A 72 1.11 -0.52 -28.13
CA VAL A 72 1.10 0.44 -27.02
C VAL A 72 2.21 0.09 -26.05
N SER A 73 2.97 1.09 -25.61
CA SER A 73 4.03 0.87 -24.62
C SER A 73 3.43 0.67 -23.21
N PRO A 74 4.04 -0.16 -22.35
CA PRO A 74 3.58 -0.34 -20.97
C PRO A 74 3.46 0.98 -20.21
N SER A 75 4.42 1.89 -20.41
CA SER A 75 4.47 3.19 -19.75
C SER A 75 3.34 4.13 -20.21
N SER A 76 2.99 4.14 -21.51
CA SER A 76 1.90 5.00 -22.00
C SER A 76 0.54 4.48 -21.54
N LEU A 77 0.37 3.15 -21.46
CA LEU A 77 -0.82 2.54 -20.90
C LEU A 77 -0.96 2.80 -19.40
N PHE A 78 0.14 2.69 -18.64
CA PHE A 78 0.18 3.04 -17.23
C PHE A 78 -0.26 4.49 -16.99
N SER A 79 0.37 5.46 -17.67
CA SER A 79 0.03 6.89 -17.51
C SER A 79 -1.42 7.19 -17.86
N SER A 80 -1.97 6.53 -18.87
CA SER A 80 -3.35 6.72 -19.28
C SER A 80 -4.34 6.15 -18.26
N LEU A 81 -4.07 4.97 -17.69
CA LEU A 81 -4.87 4.39 -16.60
C LEU A 81 -4.78 5.24 -15.33
N LEU A 82 -3.58 5.73 -15.00
CA LEU A 82 -3.34 6.61 -13.87
C LEU A 82 -4.19 7.89 -13.95
N ASN A 83 -4.24 8.51 -15.12
CA ASN A 83 -5.03 9.73 -15.36
C ASN A 83 -6.54 9.47 -15.41
N ALA A 84 -6.97 8.23 -15.70
CA ALA A 84 -8.38 7.87 -15.70
C ALA A 84 -8.93 7.64 -14.28
N PHE A 85 -8.07 7.30 -13.31
CA PHE A 85 -8.47 6.91 -11.97
C PHE A 85 -9.39 7.90 -11.24
N PRO A 86 -9.17 9.23 -11.24
CA PRO A 86 -10.06 10.16 -10.54
C PRO A 86 -11.51 10.11 -11.01
N ASN A 87 -11.75 9.84 -12.30
CA ASN A 87 -13.09 9.68 -12.83
C ASN A 87 -13.70 8.35 -12.37
N LEU A 88 -12.89 7.29 -12.36
CA LEU A 88 -13.29 5.96 -11.90
C LEU A 88 -13.58 5.92 -10.40
N ALA A 89 -12.83 6.67 -9.60
CA ALA A 89 -13.04 6.82 -8.16
C ALA A 89 -14.39 7.47 -7.84
N LYS A 90 -14.83 8.45 -8.65
CA LYS A 90 -16.16 9.07 -8.48
C LYS A 90 -17.30 8.06 -8.67
N ASP A 91 -17.15 7.14 -9.62
CA ASP A 91 -18.14 6.08 -9.86
C ASP A 91 -18.21 5.10 -8.67
N ILE A 92 -17.08 4.87 -7.99
CA ILE A 92 -17.02 4.04 -6.78
C ILE A 92 -17.69 4.74 -5.58
N ILE A 93 -17.54 6.06 -5.44
CA ILE A 93 -18.07 6.88 -4.31
C ILE A 93 -19.58 7.12 -4.41
N ASN A 94 -20.10 7.40 -5.61
CA ASN A 94 -21.47 7.88 -5.79
C ASN A 94 -22.56 6.85 -5.44
N GLU A 95 -22.20 5.58 -5.30
CA GLU A 95 -23.15 4.51 -5.00
C GLU A 95 -22.86 3.95 -3.59
N SER A 96 -23.41 4.61 -2.57
CA SER A 96 -23.28 4.41 -1.11
C SER A 96 -23.74 3.06 -0.53
N ARG A 97 -23.56 1.97 -1.27
CA ARG A 97 -23.78 0.61 -0.81
C ARG A 97 -22.45 -0.10 -0.61
N LYS A 98 -22.43 -1.05 0.33
CA LYS A 98 -21.38 -2.05 0.54
C LYS A 98 -20.80 -2.49 -0.81
N LEU A 99 -19.46 -2.52 -0.91
CA LEU A 99 -18.77 -2.98 -2.12
C LEU A 99 -19.31 -4.38 -2.47
N ASP A 100 -19.88 -4.50 -3.66
CA ASP A 100 -20.27 -5.79 -4.21
C ASP A 100 -19.04 -6.51 -4.77
N ALA A 101 -19.22 -7.78 -5.12
CA ALA A 101 -18.14 -8.59 -5.69
C ALA A 101 -17.60 -7.98 -7.00
N GLU A 102 -18.44 -7.28 -7.77
CA GLU A 102 -18.04 -6.63 -9.02
C GLU A 102 -17.07 -5.47 -8.78
N ARG A 103 -17.35 -4.59 -7.81
CA ARG A 103 -16.46 -3.48 -7.46
C ARG A 103 -15.17 -3.95 -6.83
N SER A 104 -15.23 -4.97 -5.98
CA SER A 104 -14.05 -5.59 -5.37
C SER A 104 -13.14 -6.14 -6.46
N ASN A 105 -13.74 -6.86 -7.42
CA ASN A 105 -13.04 -7.36 -8.59
C ASN A 105 -12.45 -6.22 -9.44
N TYR A 106 -13.21 -5.15 -9.66
CA TYR A 106 -12.76 -3.98 -10.39
C TYR A 106 -11.53 -3.31 -9.76
N ILE A 107 -11.55 -3.06 -8.44
CA ILE A 107 -10.43 -2.43 -7.71
C ILE A 107 -9.20 -3.33 -7.76
N GLY A 108 -9.36 -4.62 -7.43
CA GLY A 108 -8.26 -5.59 -7.46
C GLY A 108 -7.64 -5.71 -8.86
N SER A 109 -8.48 -5.79 -9.89
CA SER A 109 -8.03 -5.85 -11.29
C SER A 109 -7.36 -4.57 -11.75
N PHE A 110 -7.88 -3.40 -11.35
CA PHE A 110 -7.30 -2.11 -11.68
C PHE A 110 -5.92 -1.92 -11.03
N VAL A 111 -5.80 -2.20 -9.73
CA VAL A 111 -4.52 -2.13 -9.00
C VAL A 111 -3.53 -3.14 -9.58
N GLY A 112 -3.96 -4.39 -9.76
CA GLY A 112 -3.14 -5.44 -10.36
C GLY A 112 -2.65 -5.06 -11.76
N SER A 113 -3.48 -4.37 -12.55
CA SER A 113 -3.10 -3.86 -13.87
C SER A 113 -1.95 -2.85 -13.79
N LEU A 114 -2.04 -1.89 -12.88
CA LEU A 114 -1.02 -0.86 -12.70
C LEU A 114 0.27 -1.46 -12.15
N CYS A 115 0.19 -2.36 -11.17
CA CYS A 115 1.36 -3.06 -10.63
C CYS A 115 2.08 -3.89 -11.72
N HIS A 116 1.33 -4.61 -12.56
CA HIS A 116 1.91 -5.36 -13.69
C HIS A 116 2.58 -4.44 -14.71
N LEU A 117 1.95 -3.32 -15.06
CA LEU A 117 2.52 -2.35 -16.00
C LEU A 117 3.78 -1.69 -15.45
N LEU A 118 3.82 -1.34 -14.16
CA LEU A 118 5.02 -0.83 -13.49
C LEU A 118 6.18 -1.81 -13.52
N LYS A 119 5.88 -3.10 -13.32
CA LYS A 119 6.87 -4.17 -13.40
C LYS A 119 7.43 -4.32 -14.82
N LYS A 120 6.58 -4.17 -15.85
CA LYS A 120 6.95 -4.21 -17.27
C LYS A 120 7.71 -3.00 -17.76
N SER A 121 7.35 -1.79 -17.31
CA SER A 121 7.98 -0.54 -17.76
C SER A 121 9.35 -0.28 -17.13
N GLY A 122 9.69 -1.03 -16.08
CA GLY A 122 10.75 -0.66 -15.15
C GLY A 122 10.20 0.34 -14.12
N THR A 123 10.56 0.14 -12.85
CA THR A 123 10.13 1.01 -11.75
C THR A 123 11.12 2.16 -11.61
N ASN A 124 10.64 3.39 -11.81
CA ASN A 124 11.34 4.62 -11.47
C ASN A 124 10.68 5.23 -10.22
N LEU A 125 11.49 5.81 -9.33
CA LEU A 125 11.07 6.50 -8.12
C LEU A 125 9.90 7.48 -8.37
N VAL A 126 9.96 8.29 -9.43
CA VAL A 126 8.94 9.29 -9.77
C VAL A 126 7.60 8.61 -10.10
N VAL A 127 7.64 7.51 -10.86
CA VAL A 127 6.42 6.79 -11.27
C VAL A 127 5.78 6.09 -10.07
N LEU A 128 6.58 5.57 -9.15
CA LEU A 128 6.09 4.95 -7.93
C LEU A 128 5.48 5.98 -6.98
N GLN A 129 6.08 7.17 -6.87
CA GLN A 129 5.49 8.29 -6.13
C GLN A 129 4.13 8.69 -6.71
N LEU A 130 4.02 8.80 -8.04
CA LEU A 130 2.74 9.09 -8.71
C LEU A 130 1.68 8.03 -8.42
N PHE A 131 2.05 6.74 -8.45
CA PHE A 131 1.16 5.66 -8.05
C PHE A 131 0.68 5.83 -6.60
N ILE A 132 1.60 6.13 -5.68
CA ILE A 132 1.27 6.34 -4.26
C ILE A 132 0.24 7.45 -4.08
N TRP A 133 0.48 8.62 -4.69
CA TRP A 133 -0.33 9.81 -4.47
C TRP A 133 -1.64 9.83 -5.25
N LYS A 134 -1.65 9.33 -6.49
CA LYS A 134 -2.85 9.34 -7.34
C LYS A 134 -3.74 8.11 -7.15
N ILE A 135 -3.18 6.98 -6.71
CA ILE A 135 -3.91 5.71 -6.62
C ILE A 135 -3.96 5.20 -5.19
N PHE A 136 -2.81 4.91 -4.59
CA PHE A 136 -2.75 4.18 -3.32
C PHE A 136 -3.45 4.93 -2.18
N ILE A 137 -3.04 6.17 -1.90
CA ILE A 137 -3.63 6.96 -0.81
C ILE A 137 -5.14 7.21 -1.02
N PRO A 138 -5.59 7.66 -2.22
CA PRO A 138 -7.01 7.76 -2.51
C PRO A 138 -7.76 6.44 -2.33
N LEU A 139 -7.26 5.31 -2.84
CA LEU A 139 -7.92 4.01 -2.68
C LEU A 139 -8.04 3.61 -1.21
N MET A 140 -7.00 3.79 -0.42
CA MET A 140 -7.05 3.49 1.01
C MET A 140 -8.08 4.38 1.73
N LYS A 141 -8.24 5.63 1.28
CA LYS A 141 -9.30 6.54 1.73
C LYS A 141 -10.69 6.19 1.17
N LEU A 142 -10.84 5.35 0.15
CA LEU A 142 -12.15 4.96 -0.39
C LEU A 142 -12.64 3.62 0.17
N VAL A 143 -11.72 2.68 0.32
CA VAL A 143 -12.03 1.30 0.68
C VAL A 143 -12.25 1.13 2.19
N HIS A 144 -11.75 2.07 3.02
CA HIS A 144 -11.84 1.97 4.47
C HIS A 144 -13.26 1.97 5.06
N GLU A 145 -14.24 2.46 4.31
CA GLU A 145 -15.62 2.52 4.78
C GLU A 145 -16.37 1.20 4.57
N HIS A 146 -15.86 0.28 3.74
CA HIS A 146 -16.68 -0.81 3.20
C HIS A 146 -16.03 -2.20 3.18
N ASP A 147 -14.71 -2.37 3.08
CA ASP A 147 -14.06 -3.71 3.07
C ASP A 147 -12.55 -3.72 3.38
N LEU A 148 -12.13 -4.33 4.50
CA LEU A 148 -10.70 -4.47 4.84
C LEU A 148 -9.96 -5.50 3.96
N GLU A 149 -10.67 -6.42 3.31
CA GLU A 149 -10.07 -7.47 2.49
C GLU A 149 -9.45 -6.87 1.22
N ILE A 150 -10.22 -6.04 0.50
CA ILE A 150 -9.75 -5.32 -0.70
C ILE A 150 -8.56 -4.41 -0.36
N LEU A 151 -8.60 -3.79 0.83
CA LEU A 151 -7.51 -2.96 1.31
C LEU A 151 -6.24 -3.79 1.49
N ASN A 152 -6.34 -4.97 2.10
CA ASN A 152 -5.23 -5.90 2.28
C ASN A 152 -4.68 -6.39 0.94
N GLU A 153 -5.53 -6.79 0.01
CA GLU A 153 -5.12 -7.25 -1.33
C GLU A 153 -4.41 -6.14 -2.12
N THR A 154 -4.94 -4.91 -2.05
CA THR A 154 -4.33 -3.73 -2.67
C THR A 154 -2.97 -3.42 -2.06
N ALA A 155 -2.89 -3.41 -0.71
CA ALA A 155 -1.65 -3.17 0.02
C ALA A 155 -0.61 -4.24 -0.27
N GLU A 156 -1.00 -5.52 -0.27
CA GLU A 156 -0.13 -6.65 -0.57
C GLU A 156 0.39 -6.59 -2.00
N SER A 157 -0.46 -6.31 -2.99
CA SER A 157 -0.06 -6.17 -4.39
C SER A 157 0.98 -5.06 -4.57
N PHE A 158 0.77 -3.92 -3.91
CA PHE A 158 1.72 -2.80 -3.94
C PHE A 158 3.04 -3.14 -3.23
N PHE A 159 3.00 -3.71 -2.01
CA PHE A 159 4.23 -4.01 -1.29
C PHE A 159 5.02 -5.17 -1.90
N ASN A 160 4.37 -6.14 -2.54
CA ASN A 160 5.05 -7.16 -3.33
C ASN A 160 5.84 -6.52 -4.49
N LEU A 161 5.25 -5.55 -5.18
CA LEU A 161 5.96 -4.77 -6.20
C LEU A 161 7.18 -4.03 -5.60
N VAL A 162 7.03 -3.39 -4.44
CA VAL A 162 8.14 -2.69 -3.75
C VAL A 162 9.27 -3.65 -3.36
N ILE A 163 8.93 -4.85 -2.86
CA ILE A 163 9.90 -5.89 -2.51
C ILE A 163 10.65 -6.35 -3.77
N GLU A 164 9.94 -6.67 -4.85
CA GLU A 164 10.53 -7.16 -6.09
C GLU A 164 11.38 -6.10 -6.80
N ALA A 165 10.93 -4.85 -6.81
CA ALA A 165 11.63 -3.74 -7.44
C ALA A 165 12.71 -3.12 -6.55
N ASN A 166 12.81 -3.54 -5.28
CA ASN A 166 13.73 -3.01 -4.29
C ASN A 166 13.65 -1.48 -4.09
N THR A 167 12.44 -0.93 -4.09
CA THR A 167 12.17 0.53 -4.12
C THR A 167 11.64 1.07 -2.79
N TRP A 168 12.03 0.44 -1.69
CA TRP A 168 11.59 0.81 -0.34
C TRP A 168 11.94 2.24 0.08
N GLU A 169 12.99 2.83 -0.49
CA GLU A 169 13.34 4.25 -0.26
C GLU A 169 12.15 5.17 -0.53
N VAL A 170 11.33 4.88 -1.55
CA VAL A 170 10.13 5.65 -1.84
C VAL A 170 9.11 5.51 -0.72
N VAL A 171 8.89 4.29 -0.22
CA VAL A 171 7.94 4.01 0.86
C VAL A 171 8.38 4.66 2.17
N GLU A 172 9.67 4.60 2.49
CA GLU A 172 10.28 5.23 3.66
C GLU A 172 10.20 6.76 3.61
N THR A 173 10.35 7.36 2.42
CA THR A 173 10.31 8.83 2.26
C THR A 173 8.91 9.41 2.06
N THR A 174 7.92 8.58 1.68
CA THR A 174 6.54 9.03 1.39
C THR A 174 5.49 8.47 2.36
N LEU A 175 5.16 7.18 2.25
CA LEU A 175 4.04 6.56 2.98
C LEU A 175 4.27 6.50 4.49
N VAL A 176 5.48 6.10 4.92
CA VAL A 176 5.81 6.02 6.35
C VAL A 176 5.61 7.37 7.06
N PRO A 177 6.26 8.46 6.64
CA PRO A 177 6.08 9.76 7.28
C PRO A 177 4.66 10.29 7.12
N PHE A 178 3.98 10.01 6.01
CA PHE A 178 2.59 10.39 5.80
C PHE A 178 1.66 9.78 6.85
N PHE A 179 1.67 8.45 7.02
CA PHE A 179 0.78 7.79 7.98
C PHE A 179 1.20 8.01 9.44
N LEU A 180 2.49 8.06 9.75
CA LEU A 180 2.96 8.44 11.10
C LEU A 180 2.44 9.82 11.49
N ARG A 181 2.47 10.78 10.55
CA ARG A 181 1.93 12.12 10.77
C ARG A 181 0.43 12.11 11.00
N LEU A 182 -0.34 11.35 10.22
CA LEU A 182 -1.79 11.26 10.41
C LEU A 182 -2.15 10.75 11.82
N VAL A 183 -1.43 9.73 12.30
CA VAL A 183 -1.61 9.22 13.67
C VAL A 183 -1.14 10.24 14.73
N GLY A 184 -0.06 10.99 14.45
CA GLY A 184 0.40 12.08 15.32
C GLY A 184 -0.64 13.20 15.45
N LEU A 185 -1.20 13.63 14.33
CA LEU A 185 -2.22 14.68 14.28
C LEU A 185 -3.50 14.27 15.01
N SER A 186 -3.92 13.00 14.93
CA SER A 186 -5.09 12.52 15.67
C SER A 186 -4.90 12.58 17.19
N MET A 187 -3.66 12.52 17.67
CA MET A 187 -3.30 12.71 19.09
C MET A 187 -3.08 14.18 19.47
N GLY A 188 -3.37 15.14 18.58
CA GLY A 188 -3.16 16.57 18.83
C GLY A 188 -1.68 16.99 18.81
N MET A 189 -0.80 16.18 18.22
CA MET A 189 0.62 16.50 18.14
C MET A 189 0.85 17.55 17.05
N LEU A 190 1.07 18.80 17.45
CA LEU A 190 1.39 19.90 16.54
C LEU A 190 2.81 19.76 15.98
N HIS A 191 3.06 20.42 14.84
CA HIS A 191 4.32 20.36 14.09
C HIS A 191 5.57 20.84 14.84
N ASN A 192 5.46 21.39 16.06
CA ASN A 192 6.57 22.05 16.73
C ASN A 192 7.06 21.35 18.01
N GLU A 193 8.36 21.06 17.97
CA GLU A 193 9.38 21.14 19.02
C GLU A 193 9.56 20.01 20.05
N GLU A 194 8.53 19.28 20.50
CA GLU A 194 8.78 18.23 21.52
C GLU A 194 9.28 16.89 20.96
N LEU A 195 9.38 16.75 19.63
CA LEU A 195 9.89 15.54 18.98
C LEU A 195 10.81 15.84 17.82
N ALA A 196 11.95 16.45 18.13
CA ALA A 196 13.16 16.34 17.32
C ALA A 196 13.64 14.88 17.09
N ILE A 197 12.82 13.85 17.35
CA ILE A 197 13.05 12.43 16.97
C ILE A 197 12.41 12.13 15.61
N TYR A 198 11.40 12.91 15.21
CA TYR A 198 10.78 12.76 13.91
C TYR A 198 10.95 14.06 13.15
N ARG A 199 11.81 14.07 12.13
CA ARG A 199 11.88 15.19 11.19
C ARG A 199 10.63 15.12 10.29
N TRP A 200 9.45 15.37 10.85
CA TRP A 200 8.18 15.52 10.14
C TRP A 200 8.19 16.85 9.40
N ASN A 201 9.13 16.99 8.48
CA ASN A 201 9.25 18.22 7.74
C ASN A 201 8.13 18.22 6.68
N MET A 202 7.28 19.24 6.69
CA MET A 202 6.47 19.62 5.52
C MET A 202 7.34 19.62 4.27
N HIS A 203 8.60 20.02 4.42
CA HIS A 203 9.58 19.97 3.35
C HIS A 203 10.12 18.59 3.01
N SER A 204 10.02 17.51 3.79
CA SER A 204 10.50 16.17 3.34
C SER A 204 9.46 15.46 2.47
N VAL A 205 8.18 15.66 2.79
CA VAL A 205 7.10 15.37 1.84
C VAL A 205 7.31 16.27 0.62
N SER A 206 7.55 17.59 0.80
CA SER A 206 7.82 18.54 -0.30
C SER A 206 9.15 18.35 -1.07
N LEU A 207 10.20 17.74 -0.50
CA LEU A 207 11.55 17.62 -1.12
C LEU A 207 11.66 16.36 -1.99
N GLY A 208 10.78 15.37 -1.81
CA GLY A 208 10.60 14.32 -2.82
C GLY A 208 10.05 14.87 -4.13
N PHE A 209 9.54 16.11 -4.11
CA PHE A 209 9.12 16.89 -5.27
C PHE A 209 10.24 17.86 -5.67
N ASP A 210 11.34 17.33 -6.19
CA ASP A 210 12.27 18.15 -6.97
C ASP A 210 11.50 18.88 -8.09
N ASP A 211 12.03 20.00 -8.58
CA ASP A 211 11.39 20.96 -9.52
C ASP A 211 10.68 20.32 -10.74
N GLN A 212 10.98 19.06 -11.06
CA GLN A 212 10.44 18.26 -12.16
C GLN A 212 8.97 17.78 -11.97
N LEU A 213 8.46 17.60 -10.74
CA LEU A 213 7.06 17.16 -10.52
C LEU A 213 6.05 18.31 -10.58
N THR A 214 6.52 19.55 -10.45
CA THR A 214 5.71 20.77 -10.59
C THR A 214 5.19 20.97 -12.01
N GLU A 215 5.84 20.37 -13.02
CA GLU A 215 5.36 20.34 -14.40
C GLU A 215 4.31 19.25 -14.67
N LEU A 216 4.19 18.24 -13.81
CA LEU A 216 3.30 17.09 -14.02
C LEU A 216 2.01 17.19 -13.19
N ASP A 217 1.28 18.29 -13.38
CA ASP A 217 -0.18 18.41 -13.18
C ASP A 217 -0.72 17.72 -11.90
N MET A 218 -0.07 17.97 -10.76
CA MET A 218 -0.60 17.61 -9.45
C MET A 218 -1.16 18.85 -8.78
N ASP A 219 -2.49 18.94 -8.74
CA ASP A 219 -3.19 19.99 -8.03
C ASP A 219 -2.88 19.92 -6.53
N LYS A 220 -2.27 20.99 -6.00
CA LYS A 220 -1.93 21.14 -4.58
C LYS A 220 -3.19 21.07 -3.70
N GLU A 221 -4.34 21.45 -4.22
CA GLU A 221 -5.63 21.40 -3.52
C GLU A 221 -6.14 19.97 -3.36
N CYS A 222 -5.98 19.12 -4.39
CA CYS A 222 -6.22 17.67 -4.30
C CYS A 222 -5.34 17.02 -3.21
N MET A 223 -4.06 17.39 -3.12
CA MET A 223 -3.15 16.89 -2.09
C MET A 223 -3.58 17.33 -0.69
N LEU A 224 -3.96 18.60 -0.51
CA LEU A 224 -4.44 19.14 0.78
C LEU A 224 -5.73 18.47 1.25
N SER A 225 -6.65 18.17 0.33
CA SER A 225 -7.91 17.43 0.64
C SER A 225 -7.68 15.99 1.13
N GLN A 226 -6.54 15.37 0.76
CA GLN A 226 -6.17 14.04 1.25
C GLN A 226 -5.76 14.07 2.73
N PHE A 227 -5.30 15.23 3.25
CA PHE A 227 -4.91 15.39 4.66
C PHE A 227 -6.10 15.61 5.62
N GLU A 228 -7.27 16.02 5.12
CA GLU A 228 -8.33 16.52 6.01
C GLU A 228 -9.17 15.44 6.73
N SER A 229 -8.97 14.16 6.44
CA SER A 229 -9.51 13.07 7.28
C SER A 229 -9.06 11.72 6.74
N PHE A 230 -8.27 11.01 7.53
CA PHE A 230 -7.96 9.61 7.30
C PHE A 230 -8.20 8.84 8.59
N PRO A 231 -8.95 7.73 8.59
CA PRO A 231 -9.28 7.04 9.83
C PRO A 231 -8.02 6.49 10.51
N LEU A 232 -7.91 6.72 11.81
CA LEU A 232 -6.78 6.30 12.64
C LEU A 232 -6.45 4.81 12.46
N ARG A 233 -7.48 3.96 12.46
CA ARG A 233 -7.33 2.51 12.30
C ARG A 233 -6.63 2.12 11.00
N ILE A 234 -6.95 2.81 9.91
CA ILE A 234 -6.39 2.51 8.59
C ILE A 234 -4.95 2.99 8.51
N SER A 235 -4.65 4.17 9.06
CA SER A 235 -3.27 4.65 9.18
C SER A 235 -2.40 3.66 9.94
N CYS A 236 -2.88 3.16 11.10
CA CYS A 236 -2.17 2.13 11.87
C CYS A 236 -2.02 0.83 11.09
N HIS A 237 -3.08 0.39 10.41
CA HIS A 237 -3.09 -0.84 9.62
C HIS A 237 -2.11 -0.81 8.45
N ILE A 238 -2.03 0.30 7.72
CA ILE A 238 -1.09 0.45 6.62
C ILE A 238 0.34 0.50 7.16
N LEU A 239 0.61 1.23 8.23
CA LEU A 239 1.92 1.24 8.89
C LEU A 239 2.39 -0.16 9.29
N THR A 240 1.48 -1.00 9.81
CA THR A 240 1.80 -2.37 10.17
C THR A 240 1.96 -3.28 8.96
N SER A 241 1.22 -3.01 7.87
CA SER A 241 1.40 -3.70 6.59
C SER A 241 2.76 -3.39 5.96
N ILE A 242 3.22 -2.14 6.05
CA ILE A 242 4.57 -1.73 5.64
C ILE A 242 5.62 -2.49 6.46
N LEU A 243 5.48 -2.53 7.79
CA LEU A 243 6.42 -3.25 8.67
C LEU A 243 6.46 -4.75 8.34
N ASP A 244 5.30 -5.39 8.19
CA ASP A 244 5.23 -6.81 7.85
C ASP A 244 5.87 -7.13 6.49
N ALA A 245 5.59 -6.31 5.47
CA ALA A 245 6.20 -6.46 4.17
C ALA A 245 7.72 -6.21 4.18
N ALA A 246 8.21 -5.23 4.95
CA ALA A 246 9.64 -4.98 5.09
C ALA A 246 10.37 -6.16 5.75
N LEU A 247 9.75 -6.76 6.77
CA LEU A 247 10.25 -7.98 7.41
C LEU A 247 10.22 -9.19 6.46
N ARG A 248 9.18 -9.34 5.63
CA ARG A 248 9.13 -10.40 4.59
C ARG A 248 10.21 -10.21 3.52
N GLY A 249 10.42 -8.98 3.06
CA GLY A 249 11.46 -8.64 2.08
C GLY A 249 12.87 -9.04 2.56
N LYS A 250 13.15 -8.85 3.86
CA LYS A 250 14.39 -9.33 4.49
C LYS A 250 14.59 -10.84 4.33
N HIS A 251 13.56 -11.65 4.57
CA HIS A 251 13.66 -13.10 4.47
C HIS A 251 13.87 -13.58 3.02
N ALA A 252 13.27 -12.90 2.04
CA ALA A 252 13.46 -13.23 0.62
C ALA A 252 14.89 -12.93 0.12
N ALA A 253 15.49 -11.82 0.58
CA ALA A 253 16.86 -11.43 0.24
C ALA A 253 17.92 -12.37 0.86
N GLY A 254 17.68 -12.87 2.08
CA GLY A 254 18.60 -13.79 2.77
C GLY A 254 18.80 -15.15 2.08
N SER A 255 17.88 -15.54 1.18
CA SER A 255 17.96 -16.78 0.38
C SER A 255 18.61 -16.61 -1.00
N THR A 256 18.90 -15.39 -1.43
CA THR A 256 19.37 -15.11 -2.81
C THR A 256 20.67 -14.29 -2.80
N SER A 257 21.80 -14.99 -2.63
CA SER A 257 23.19 -14.63 -2.99
C SER A 257 23.73 -13.23 -2.64
N GLU A 258 24.97 -13.20 -2.12
CA GLU A 258 25.82 -12.05 -1.75
C GLU A 258 26.08 -10.97 -2.83
N LEU A 259 25.39 -10.98 -3.99
CA LEU A 259 25.59 -10.05 -5.10
C LEU A 259 24.68 -8.81 -5.07
N ILE A 260 23.64 -8.77 -4.21
CA ILE A 260 22.72 -7.62 -4.09
C ILE A 260 23.30 -6.49 -3.20
N LEU A 261 24.42 -6.74 -2.51
CA LEU A 261 25.10 -5.75 -1.66
C LEU A 261 25.72 -4.57 -2.42
N ALA A 262 25.80 -4.63 -3.75
CA ALA A 262 26.31 -3.52 -4.56
C ALA A 262 25.29 -2.37 -4.75
N ASN A 263 23.98 -2.64 -4.58
CA ASN A 263 22.91 -1.63 -4.71
C ASN A 263 22.20 -1.41 -3.38
N GLY A 264 22.92 -0.83 -2.40
CA GLY A 264 22.43 0.15 -1.43
C GLY A 264 21.22 -0.16 -0.53
N PHE A 265 20.64 -1.36 -0.56
CA PHE A 265 19.42 -1.65 0.16
C PHE A 265 19.66 -2.47 1.42
N ASP A 266 19.40 -1.84 2.57
CA ASP A 266 19.37 -2.49 3.86
C ASP A 266 17.93 -2.51 4.38
N GLY A 267 17.16 -3.53 3.97
CA GLY A 267 15.81 -3.75 4.49
C GLY A 267 15.77 -3.94 6.01
N GLU A 268 16.91 -4.29 6.64
CA GLU A 268 17.02 -4.33 8.10
C GLU A 268 16.96 -2.91 8.69
N LYS A 269 17.59 -1.93 8.05
CA LYS A 269 17.55 -0.53 8.48
C LYS A 269 16.14 0.05 8.44
N ILE A 270 15.39 -0.19 7.36
CA ILE A 270 14.03 0.35 7.22
C ILE A 270 13.07 -0.30 8.20
N SER A 271 13.09 -1.63 8.30
CA SER A 271 12.24 -2.35 9.25
C SER A 271 12.58 -1.99 10.71
N GLY A 272 13.87 -1.82 11.04
CA GLY A 272 14.32 -1.34 12.34
C GLY A 272 13.86 0.08 12.66
N ASN A 273 14.07 1.03 11.74
CA ASN A 273 13.65 2.42 11.92
C ASN A 273 12.12 2.55 12.06
N LEU A 274 11.37 1.88 11.19
CA LEU A 274 9.91 1.86 11.28
C LEU A 274 9.44 1.21 12.59
N LEU A 275 10.05 0.09 13.00
CA LEU A 275 9.71 -0.55 14.27
C LEU A 275 9.98 0.38 15.46
N TRP A 276 11.08 1.14 15.45
CA TRP A 276 11.38 2.15 16.46
C TRP A 276 10.29 3.22 16.54
N ASP A 277 9.89 3.76 15.39
CA ASP A 277 8.84 4.77 15.28
C ASP A 277 7.51 4.24 15.81
N LEU A 278 7.12 3.03 15.39
CA LEU A 278 5.89 2.38 15.84
C LEU A 278 5.91 2.05 17.33
N CYS A 279 7.05 1.63 17.89
CA CYS A 279 7.20 1.40 19.32
C CYS A 279 6.93 2.68 20.12
N ASN A 280 7.54 3.79 19.71
CA ASN A 280 7.39 5.07 20.40
C ASN A 280 5.98 5.67 20.20
N LEU A 281 5.42 5.53 19.00
CA LEU A 281 4.04 5.94 18.70
C LEU A 281 3.04 5.15 19.54
N THR A 282 3.19 3.83 19.62
CA THR A 282 2.32 2.94 20.39
C THR A 282 2.29 3.32 21.87
N VAL A 283 3.46 3.56 22.48
CA VAL A 283 3.54 3.98 23.89
C VAL A 283 2.77 5.28 24.14
N LYS A 284 2.84 6.22 23.20
CA LYS A 284 2.04 7.45 23.27
C LYS A 284 0.56 7.15 23.15
N MET A 285 0.14 6.42 22.12
CA MET A 285 -1.27 6.06 21.88
C MET A 285 -1.91 5.33 23.06
N LEU A 286 -1.17 4.46 23.76
CA LEU A 286 -1.65 3.77 24.97
C LEU A 286 -2.00 4.72 26.13
N SER A 287 -1.48 5.94 26.10
CA SER A 287 -1.72 6.96 27.13
C SER A 287 -2.76 8.01 26.69
N GLN A 288 -3.41 7.82 25.54
CA GLN A 288 -4.37 8.74 24.94
C GLN A 288 -5.82 8.25 25.11
N SER A 289 -6.74 8.75 24.28
CA SER A 289 -8.16 8.36 24.28
C SER A 289 -8.37 6.88 23.99
N SER A 290 -9.55 6.35 24.32
CA SER A 290 -9.92 4.94 24.12
C SER A 290 -9.77 4.48 22.67
N GLU A 291 -10.03 5.35 21.69
CA GLU A 291 -9.85 5.05 20.27
C GLU A 291 -8.38 4.81 19.90
N HIS A 292 -7.48 5.64 20.45
CA HIS A 292 -6.04 5.48 20.24
C HIS A 292 -5.52 4.23 20.92
N ARG A 293 -5.94 3.96 22.17
CA ARG A 293 -5.57 2.72 22.86
C ARG A 293 -6.05 1.49 22.09
N SER A 294 -7.31 1.49 21.64
CA SER A 294 -7.86 0.41 20.84
C SER A 294 -7.08 0.19 19.54
N SER A 295 -6.71 1.25 18.84
CA SER A 295 -5.95 1.16 17.60
C SER A 295 -4.52 0.63 17.84
N ALA A 296 -3.87 1.09 18.90
CA ALA A 296 -2.56 0.60 19.31
C ALA A 296 -2.58 -0.89 19.68
N MET A 297 -3.59 -1.34 20.43
CA MET A 297 -3.71 -2.73 20.86
C MET A 297 -4.07 -3.68 19.72
N ASN A 298 -4.99 -3.28 18.83
CA ASN A 298 -5.50 -4.16 17.79
C ASN A 298 -4.63 -4.18 16.53
N PHE A 299 -3.95 -3.07 16.20
CA PHE A 299 -3.16 -2.96 14.98
C PHE A 299 -1.66 -2.94 15.29
N LEU A 300 -1.17 -2.04 16.14
CA LEU A 300 0.28 -1.85 16.28
C LEU A 300 0.98 -2.95 17.09
N LEU A 301 0.51 -3.23 18.32
CA LEU A 301 1.16 -4.18 19.23
C LEU A 301 1.35 -5.59 18.65
N PRO A 302 0.38 -6.21 17.96
CA PRO A 302 0.54 -7.55 17.41
C PRO A 302 1.72 -7.64 16.43
N PHE A 303 1.86 -6.65 15.55
CA PHE A 303 2.93 -6.63 14.54
C PHE A 303 4.28 -6.23 15.13
N ILE A 304 4.30 -5.32 16.12
CA ILE A 304 5.51 -5.00 16.88
C ILE A 304 6.03 -6.26 17.61
N PHE A 305 5.14 -7.01 18.26
CA PHE A 305 5.52 -8.24 18.95
C PHE A 305 5.97 -9.32 17.98
N LYS A 306 5.28 -9.48 16.83
CA LYS A 306 5.71 -10.36 15.75
C LYS A 306 7.13 -10.02 15.29
N ALA A 307 7.46 -8.74 15.11
CA ALA A 307 8.82 -8.31 14.75
C ALA A 307 9.86 -8.73 15.80
N PHE A 308 9.56 -8.55 17.10
CA PHE A 308 10.47 -8.96 18.18
C PHE A 308 10.59 -10.47 18.39
N VAL A 309 9.62 -11.25 17.91
CA VAL A 309 9.70 -12.71 17.85
C VAL A 309 10.66 -13.12 16.72
N SER A 310 10.57 -12.48 15.56
CA SER A 310 11.49 -12.75 14.43
C SER A 310 12.93 -12.30 14.72
N GLN A 311 13.10 -11.19 15.43
CA GLN A 311 14.41 -10.66 15.79
C GLN A 311 14.36 -9.94 17.15
N HIS A 312 15.17 -10.40 18.11
CA HIS A 312 15.08 -9.93 19.50
C HIS A 312 15.52 -8.48 19.73
N SER A 313 16.36 -7.94 18.84
CA SER A 313 16.84 -6.57 18.88
C SER A 313 17.19 -6.04 17.50
N PHE A 314 16.93 -4.76 17.28
CA PHE A 314 17.21 -4.06 16.03
C PHE A 314 18.23 -2.95 16.27
N GLU A 315 19.22 -2.83 15.40
CA GLU A 315 20.06 -1.65 15.33
C GLU A 315 19.30 -0.59 14.52
N VAL A 316 19.12 0.60 15.08
CA VAL A 316 18.36 1.67 14.45
C VAL A 316 19.20 2.94 14.40
N SER A 317 19.07 3.72 13.34
CA SER A 317 19.79 4.98 13.20
C SER A 317 18.82 6.14 13.31
N VAL A 318 18.94 6.90 14.39
CA VAL A 318 18.10 8.07 14.68
C VAL A 318 19.02 9.27 14.74
N HIS A 319 18.82 10.25 13.84
CA HIS A 319 19.64 11.47 13.77
C HIS A 319 21.15 11.20 13.58
N GLY A 320 21.48 10.14 12.83
CA GLY A 320 22.87 9.71 12.61
C GLY A 320 23.48 8.97 13.80
N GLN A 321 22.76 8.83 14.92
CA GLN A 321 23.19 8.06 16.08
C GLN A 321 22.59 6.66 16.04
N LYS A 322 23.40 5.66 16.40
CA LYS A 322 23.00 4.25 16.43
C LYS A 322 22.44 3.88 17.80
N TYR A 323 21.26 3.28 17.83
CA TYR A 323 20.60 2.80 19.02
C TYR A 323 20.27 1.31 18.87
N ILE A 324 20.14 0.62 20.01
CA ILE A 324 19.64 -0.75 20.04
C ILE A 324 18.22 -0.72 20.58
N LEU A 325 17.27 -1.03 19.70
CA LEU A 325 15.88 -1.25 20.06
C LEU A 325 15.72 -2.69 20.57
N SER A 326 15.44 -2.83 21.87
CA SER A 326 15.23 -4.13 22.49
C SER A 326 13.78 -4.33 22.94
N ARG A 327 13.31 -5.58 22.89
CA ARG A 327 12.00 -5.98 23.41
C ARG A 327 11.80 -5.56 24.87
N MET A 328 12.83 -5.71 25.69
CA MET A 328 12.78 -5.37 27.13
C MET A 328 12.49 -3.88 27.36
N ASN A 329 13.13 -3.00 26.60
CA ASN A 329 12.92 -1.56 26.72
C ASN A 329 11.48 -1.17 26.37
N LEU A 330 10.89 -1.78 25.33
CA LEU A 330 9.49 -1.56 24.98
C LEU A 330 8.56 -2.07 26.09
N PHE A 331 8.75 -3.29 26.57
CA PHE A 331 7.87 -3.89 27.60
C PHE A 331 7.87 -3.08 28.89
N MET A 332 9.03 -2.53 29.28
CA MET A 332 9.11 -1.61 30.42
C MET A 332 8.32 -0.31 30.21
N LYS A 333 8.28 0.23 28.99
CA LYS A 333 7.45 1.40 28.65
C LYS A 333 5.97 1.04 28.69
N ILE A 334 5.56 -0.07 28.08
CA ILE A 334 4.17 -0.55 28.08
C ILE A 334 3.70 -0.80 29.53
N TRP A 335 4.50 -1.47 30.34
CA TRP A 335 4.17 -1.72 31.75
C TRP A 335 3.93 -0.43 32.55
N LYS A 336 4.73 0.63 32.28
CA LYS A 336 4.48 1.95 32.87
C LYS A 336 3.14 2.52 32.44
N CYS A 337 2.75 2.37 31.17
CA CYS A 337 1.41 2.76 30.70
C CYS A 337 0.31 1.94 31.40
N CYS A 338 0.44 0.62 31.52
CA CYS A 338 -0.53 -0.23 32.23
C CYS A 338 -0.73 0.22 33.68
N LYS A 339 0.36 0.55 34.40
CA LYS A 339 0.27 1.08 35.78
C LYS A 339 -0.56 2.36 35.87
N ILE A 340 -0.40 3.27 34.91
CA ILE A 340 -1.19 4.49 34.83
C ILE A 340 -2.65 4.12 34.56
N LEU A 341 -2.92 3.28 33.55
CA LEU A 341 -4.27 2.85 33.18
C LEU A 341 -5.03 2.19 34.35
N PHE A 342 -4.36 1.36 35.17
CA PHE A 342 -5.00 0.75 36.34
C PHE A 342 -5.55 1.77 37.35
N SER A 343 -4.99 2.98 37.37
CA SER A 343 -5.38 4.08 38.25
C SER A 343 -6.52 4.96 37.72
N LEU A 344 -6.86 4.88 36.43
CA LEU A 344 -7.76 5.85 35.77
C LEU A 344 -9.24 5.46 35.79
N GLY A 345 -9.59 4.19 35.59
CA GLY A 345 -11.00 3.78 35.54
C GLY A 345 -11.22 2.33 35.10
N PRO A 346 -12.47 1.82 35.14
CA PRO A 346 -12.78 0.43 34.74
C PRO A 346 -12.45 0.12 33.27
N LEU A 347 -12.67 1.07 32.35
CA LEU A 347 -12.38 0.89 30.93
C LEU A 347 -10.86 0.84 30.70
N GLU A 348 -10.11 1.75 31.31
CA GLU A 348 -8.65 1.79 31.24
C GLU A 348 -8.02 0.56 31.89
N ARG A 349 -8.58 0.07 33.02
CA ARG A 349 -8.17 -1.19 33.62
C ARG A 349 -8.37 -2.37 32.67
N ARG A 350 -9.49 -2.41 31.95
CA ARG A 350 -9.74 -3.45 30.94
C ARG A 350 -8.75 -3.37 29.79
N ASP A 351 -8.40 -2.16 29.33
CA ASP A 351 -7.37 -1.97 28.30
C ASP A 351 -5.96 -2.35 28.80
N ALA A 352 -5.71 -2.28 30.11
CA ALA A 352 -4.44 -2.65 30.72
C ALA A 352 -4.26 -4.16 30.94
N TYR A 353 -5.37 -4.89 31.08
CA TYR A 353 -5.41 -6.36 31.12
C TYR A 353 -5.25 -6.94 29.72
#